data_AF-A0A644Y691-F1
#
_entry.id   AF-A0A644Y691-F1
#
_cell.length_a   1.000
_cell.length_b   1.000
_cell.length_c   1.000
_cell.angle_alpha   90.00
_cell.angle_beta   90.00
_cell.angle_gamma   90.00
#
_symmetry.space_group_name_H-M   'P 1'
#
loop_
_entity.id
_entity.type
_entity.pdbx_description
1 polymer ?
#
loop_
_entity_poly.entity_id
_entity_poly.type
_entity_poly.pdbx_seq_one_letter_code
_entity_poly.pdbx_strand_id
1 'polypeptide(L)'
;MTFNEYVERVKREVKDYLPEEYKDVNSEINVVRKNNGEELTGLTLRGESNICPNIYLNSFYNLHQEGMKVEETMSKISEIFQREIKRTPQFNLEDFTYNNMKDNLYYTVINAEKNEKLLQDIPHQRREDLAIVYRVNVSISEEGTGSILLNNTHLKLWGVDQNEVHSQAVLNMPKILPYTFENMNDIIAEMMGADLVEFEEMAGENMMWVLSNDKRMQGAAYMFDEEVMSSIAEKLGGDFIVLPSSLHEVIILKEEGNMDLEHIHGMVSEVNESQVEPDEVLSDAIYRYSSKDNKLSLVEEFEQSQGMDMKM
;
A
#
# COMPACT_ATOMS: atom_id res chain seq x y z
N MET A 1 2.09 -8.44 32.01
CA MET A 1 3.25 -8.94 31.25
C MET A 1 3.68 -7.81 30.34
N THR A 2 4.95 -7.44 30.31
CA THR A 2 5.47 -6.45 29.35
C THR A 2 5.54 -7.06 27.94
N PHE A 3 5.65 -6.22 26.91
CA PHE A 3 5.78 -6.70 25.52
C PHE A 3 7.00 -7.60 25.34
N ASN A 4 8.17 -7.22 25.87
CA ASN A 4 9.39 -8.02 25.76
C ASN A 4 9.27 -9.37 26.47
N GLU A 5 8.65 -9.40 27.66
CA GLU A 5 8.39 -10.67 28.37
C GLU A 5 7.42 -11.56 27.58
N TYR A 6 6.42 -10.97 26.93
CA TYR A 6 5.47 -11.67 26.07
C TYR A 6 6.16 -12.27 24.84
N VAL A 7 6.97 -11.48 24.13
CA VAL A 7 7.74 -11.92 22.95
C VAL A 7 8.67 -13.08 23.31
N GLU A 8 9.44 -12.97 24.38
CA GLU A 8 10.36 -14.03 24.79
C GLU A 8 9.63 -15.30 25.25
N ARG A 9 8.47 -15.14 25.90
CA ARG A 9 7.60 -16.27 26.26
C ARG A 9 7.08 -16.97 25.00
N VAL A 10 6.56 -16.21 24.03
CA VAL A 10 6.08 -16.73 22.75
C VAL A 10 7.17 -17.47 21.99
N LYS A 11 8.33 -16.83 21.80
CA LYS A 11 9.49 -17.44 21.13
C LYS A 11 9.88 -18.79 21.74
N ARG A 12 9.87 -18.91 23.06
CA ARG A 12 10.28 -20.12 23.78
C ARG A 12 9.24 -21.25 23.69
N GLU A 13 7.97 -20.91 23.91
CA GLU A 13 6.90 -21.91 24.14
C GLU A 13 6.15 -22.29 22.84
N VAL A 14 6.21 -21.47 21.78
CA VAL A 14 5.44 -21.72 20.55
C VAL A 14 5.72 -23.08 19.92
N LYS A 15 6.95 -23.60 20.06
CA LYS A 15 7.33 -24.91 19.50
C LYS A 15 6.52 -26.06 20.09
N ASP A 16 6.10 -25.95 21.34
CA ASP A 16 5.31 -26.98 22.04
C ASP A 16 3.87 -27.07 21.48
N TYR A 17 3.45 -26.08 20.68
CA TYR A 17 2.15 -26.00 20.03
C TYR A 17 2.21 -26.38 18.54
N LEU A 18 3.40 -26.64 17.99
CA LEU A 18 3.56 -27.09 16.62
C LEU A 18 3.30 -28.60 16.51
N PRO A 19 2.68 -29.08 15.42
CA PRO A 19 2.61 -30.50 15.13
C PRO A 19 3.99 -31.18 15.05
N GLU A 20 4.04 -32.48 15.32
CA GLU A 20 5.28 -33.28 15.33
C GLU A 20 6.09 -33.19 14.02
N GLU A 21 5.42 -32.95 12.88
CA GLU A 21 6.06 -32.75 11.58
C GLU A 21 6.92 -31.48 11.49
N TYR A 22 6.75 -30.52 12.41
CA TYR A 22 7.51 -29.26 12.46
C TYR A 22 8.38 -29.13 13.72
N LYS A 23 8.66 -30.21 14.44
CA LYS A 23 9.45 -30.16 15.69
C LYS A 23 10.86 -29.61 15.55
N ASP A 24 11.46 -29.76 14.36
CA ASP A 24 12.83 -29.32 14.06
C ASP A 24 12.89 -27.83 13.67
N VAL A 25 11.74 -27.14 13.62
CA VAL A 25 11.65 -25.71 13.31
C VAL A 25 12.26 -24.88 14.44
N ASN A 26 12.98 -23.81 14.08
CA ASN A 26 13.55 -22.85 15.01
C ASN A 26 12.76 -21.54 15.04
N SER A 27 12.51 -21.05 16.26
CA SER A 27 11.85 -19.77 16.49
C SER A 27 12.87 -18.66 16.63
N GLU A 28 12.77 -17.66 15.76
CA GLU A 28 13.61 -16.48 15.75
C GLU A 28 12.77 -15.21 15.84
N ILE A 29 13.29 -14.22 16.54
CA ILE A 29 12.68 -12.89 16.59
C ILE A 29 13.49 -11.96 15.70
N ASN A 30 12.79 -11.20 14.88
CA ASN A 30 13.38 -10.20 14.01
C ASN A 30 12.54 -8.93 14.03
N VAL A 31 13.21 -7.78 13.93
CA VAL A 31 12.54 -6.49 13.74
C VAL A 31 12.38 -6.26 12.24
N VAL A 32 11.15 -6.02 11.81
CA VAL A 32 10.83 -5.68 10.43
C VAL A 32 10.48 -4.21 10.36
N ARG A 33 11.20 -3.49 9.52
CA ARG A 33 10.88 -2.11 9.20
C ARG A 33 9.88 -2.07 8.05
N LYS A 34 8.68 -1.58 8.35
CA LYS A 34 7.58 -1.34 7.41
C LYS A 34 7.76 0.00 6.71
N ASN A 35 6.84 0.29 5.79
CA ASN A 35 6.75 1.60 5.16
C ASN A 35 6.55 2.69 6.24
N ASN A 36 6.97 3.92 5.93
CA ASN A 36 6.93 5.06 6.85
C ASN A 36 7.75 4.86 8.14
N GLY A 37 8.63 3.86 8.18
CA GLY A 37 9.57 3.64 9.27
C GLY A 37 8.99 2.93 10.49
N GLU A 38 7.76 2.41 10.40
CA GLU A 38 7.17 1.60 11.47
C GLU A 38 7.98 0.31 11.70
N GLU A 39 8.18 -0.07 12.96
CA GLU A 39 8.96 -1.25 13.33
C GLU A 39 8.07 -2.28 14.02
N LEU A 40 7.94 -3.46 13.41
CA LEU A 40 7.20 -4.58 13.96
C LEU A 40 8.13 -5.69 14.42
N THR A 41 7.79 -6.31 15.55
CA THR A 41 8.51 -7.48 16.05
C THR A 41 7.87 -8.74 15.45
N GLY A 42 8.59 -9.36 14.53
CA GLY A 42 8.21 -10.59 13.87
C GLY A 42 8.75 -11.83 14.58
N LEU A 43 7.94 -12.88 14.60
CA LEU A 43 8.35 -14.25 14.88
C LEU A 43 8.49 -15.00 13.55
N THR A 44 9.70 -15.43 13.24
CA THR A 44 9.97 -16.33 12.12
C THR A 44 10.18 -17.74 12.63
N LEU A 45 9.44 -18.69 12.06
CA LEU A 45 9.57 -20.12 12.32
C LEU A 45 10.33 -20.78 11.16
N ARG A 46 11.65 -20.95 11.29
CA ARG A 46 12.52 -21.49 10.24
C ARG A 46 12.56 -23.02 10.25
N GLY A 47 12.12 -23.63 9.16
CA GLY A 47 12.34 -25.04 8.85
C GLY A 47 13.39 -25.21 7.74
N GLU A 48 13.21 -26.23 6.90
CA GLU A 48 14.10 -26.49 5.75
C GLU A 48 13.88 -25.52 4.57
N SER A 49 12.72 -24.86 4.51
CA SER A 49 12.39 -23.92 3.43
C SER A 49 13.13 -22.59 3.58
N ASN A 50 13.59 -22.04 2.46
CA ASN A 50 14.18 -20.69 2.39
C ASN A 50 13.14 -19.57 2.56
N ILE A 51 11.86 -19.88 2.36
CA ILE A 51 10.74 -18.96 2.58
C ILE A 51 9.97 -19.46 3.80
N CYS A 52 9.81 -18.58 4.79
CA CYS A 52 9.08 -18.87 6.02
C CYS A 52 8.14 -17.69 6.31
N PRO A 53 6.92 -17.95 6.81
CA PRO A 53 6.03 -16.88 7.24
C PRO A 53 6.66 -16.14 8.41
N ASN A 54 6.46 -14.82 8.43
CA ASN A 54 6.88 -13.95 9.50
C ASN A 54 5.63 -13.37 10.17
N ILE A 55 5.43 -13.70 11.45
CA ILE A 55 4.20 -13.42 12.17
C ILE A 55 4.44 -12.27 13.15
N TYR A 56 3.77 -11.15 12.96
CA TYR A 56 3.95 -9.96 13.80
C TYR A 56 3.30 -10.14 15.18
N LEU A 57 4.09 -10.04 16.23
CA LEU A 57 3.65 -10.24 17.62
C LEU A 57 2.97 -9.01 18.22
N ASN A 58 3.13 -7.83 17.62
CA ASN A 58 2.52 -6.58 18.09
C ASN A 58 0.98 -6.71 18.20
N SER A 59 0.30 -7.17 17.15
CA SER A 59 -1.16 -7.32 17.14
C SER A 59 -1.65 -8.37 18.14
N PHE A 60 -0.91 -9.48 18.29
CA PHE A 60 -1.24 -10.49 19.30
C PHE A 60 -1.06 -9.97 20.73
N TYR A 61 -0.06 -9.12 20.96
CA TYR A 61 0.13 -8.48 22.25
C TYR A 61 -1.01 -7.51 22.57
N ASN A 62 -1.50 -6.73 21.59
CA ASN A 62 -2.67 -5.87 21.79
C ASN A 62 -3.89 -6.70 22.21
N LEU A 63 -4.16 -7.81 21.51
CA LEU A 63 -5.24 -8.75 21.88
C LEU A 63 -5.02 -9.37 23.28
N HIS A 64 -3.77 -9.63 23.66
CA HIS A 64 -3.45 -10.10 25.01
C HIS A 64 -3.78 -9.06 26.07
N GLN A 65 -3.52 -7.77 25.79
CA GLN A 65 -3.90 -6.66 26.68
C GLN A 65 -5.43 -6.54 26.83
N GLU A 66 -6.19 -6.96 25.82
CA GLU A 66 -7.65 -7.05 25.85
C GLU A 66 -8.19 -8.34 26.50
N GLY A 67 -7.31 -9.25 26.92
CA GLY A 67 -7.67 -10.43 27.70
C GLY A 67 -7.43 -11.78 27.00
N MET A 68 -6.95 -11.80 25.76
CA MET A 68 -6.52 -13.05 25.11
C MET A 68 -5.41 -13.73 25.93
N LYS A 69 -5.51 -15.04 26.12
CA LYS A 69 -4.48 -15.80 26.82
C LYS A 69 -3.26 -16.05 25.93
N VAL A 70 -2.09 -16.14 26.53
CA VAL A 70 -0.83 -16.41 25.82
C VAL A 70 -0.87 -17.78 25.12
N GLU A 71 -1.55 -18.75 25.72
CA GLU A 71 -1.75 -20.09 25.15
C GLU A 71 -2.62 -20.04 23.89
N GLU A 72 -3.61 -19.16 23.83
CA GLU A 72 -4.43 -18.93 22.62
C GLU A 72 -3.61 -18.28 21.50
N THR A 73 -2.67 -17.40 21.85
CA THR A 73 -1.69 -16.86 20.89
C THR A 73 -0.88 -17.98 20.25
N MET A 74 -0.32 -18.91 21.04
CA MET A 74 0.50 -19.99 20.47
C MET A 74 -0.29 -20.87 19.52
N SER A 75 -1.53 -21.23 19.88
CA SER A 75 -2.41 -22.02 19.01
C SER A 75 -2.67 -21.29 17.69
N LYS A 76 -3.00 -19.99 17.74
CA LYS A 76 -3.22 -19.19 16.51
C LYS A 76 -1.95 -19.08 15.66
N ILE A 77 -0.79 -18.86 16.28
CA ILE A 77 0.49 -18.82 15.57
C ILE A 77 0.77 -20.16 14.89
N SER A 78 0.53 -21.28 15.57
CA SER A 78 0.69 -22.63 15.02
C SER A 78 -0.24 -22.86 13.82
N GLU A 79 -1.51 -22.46 13.92
CA GLU A 79 -2.49 -22.55 12.83
C GLU A 79 -2.07 -21.71 11.61
N ILE A 80 -1.67 -20.45 11.83
CA ILE A 80 -1.18 -19.56 10.77
C ILE A 80 0.05 -20.18 10.12
N PHE A 81 1.04 -20.59 10.90
CA PHE A 81 2.26 -21.20 10.37
C PHE A 81 1.97 -22.41 9.48
N GLN A 82 1.14 -23.34 9.96
CA GLN A 82 0.76 -24.55 9.20
C GLN A 82 0.04 -24.21 7.89
N ARG A 83 -0.83 -23.19 7.91
CA ARG A 83 -1.54 -22.74 6.72
C ARG A 83 -0.59 -22.10 5.72
N GLU A 84 0.23 -21.16 6.16
CA GLU A 84 1.11 -20.39 5.29
C GLU A 84 2.27 -21.23 4.74
N ILE A 85 2.86 -22.13 5.53
CA ILE A 85 3.97 -22.97 5.06
C ILE A 85 3.53 -23.94 3.94
N LYS A 86 2.28 -24.42 3.98
CA LYS A 86 1.71 -25.27 2.92
C LYS A 86 1.41 -24.50 1.63
N ARG A 87 1.17 -23.20 1.73
CA ARG A 87 0.91 -22.28 0.61
C ARG A 87 2.18 -21.60 0.10
N THR A 88 3.29 -21.76 0.83
CA THR A 88 4.54 -21.11 0.50
C THR A 88 5.00 -21.59 -0.87
N PRO A 89 5.20 -20.68 -1.84
CA PRO A 89 5.66 -21.04 -3.16
C PRO A 89 7.07 -21.65 -3.08
N GLN A 90 7.32 -22.66 -3.89
CA GLN A 90 8.70 -23.10 -4.13
C GLN A 90 9.39 -22.07 -5.02
N PHE A 91 10.04 -21.11 -4.38
CA PHE A 91 10.86 -20.12 -5.07
C PHE A 91 12.33 -20.54 -4.99
N ASN A 92 12.91 -20.89 -6.13
CA ASN A 92 14.35 -21.14 -6.20
C ASN A 92 15.08 -19.81 -6.42
N LEU A 93 16.11 -19.55 -5.62
CA LEU A 93 16.95 -18.35 -5.78
C LEU A 93 17.62 -18.29 -7.15
N GLU A 94 17.87 -19.44 -7.77
CA GLU A 94 18.41 -19.53 -9.14
C GLU A 94 17.46 -18.93 -10.18
N ASP A 95 16.15 -18.89 -9.91
CA ASP A 95 15.16 -18.30 -10.80
C ASP A 95 15.08 -16.78 -10.67
N PHE A 96 15.72 -16.17 -9.67
CA PHE A 96 15.74 -14.73 -9.43
C PHE A 96 16.71 -13.97 -10.35
N THR A 97 16.59 -14.23 -11.65
CA THR A 97 17.32 -13.52 -12.70
C THR A 97 16.44 -12.46 -13.35
N TYR A 98 17.05 -11.42 -13.92
CA TYR A 98 16.30 -10.38 -14.63
C TYR A 98 15.39 -10.95 -15.73
N ASN A 99 15.89 -11.90 -16.52
CA ASN A 99 15.12 -12.48 -17.63
C ASN A 99 13.83 -13.18 -17.18
N ASN A 100 13.84 -13.81 -16.01
CA ASN A 100 12.66 -14.48 -15.46
C ASN A 100 11.71 -13.50 -14.76
N MET A 101 12.26 -12.41 -14.22
CA MET A 101 11.55 -11.47 -13.34
C MET A 101 11.00 -10.25 -14.07
N LYS A 102 11.58 -9.87 -15.21
CA LYS A 102 11.32 -8.59 -15.88
C LYS A 102 9.86 -8.39 -16.27
N ASP A 103 9.14 -9.44 -16.67
CA ASP A 103 7.74 -9.34 -17.10
C ASP A 103 6.77 -9.21 -15.91
N ASN A 104 7.26 -9.39 -14.68
CA ASN A 104 6.54 -9.25 -13.42
C ASN A 104 6.95 -8.02 -12.61
N LEU A 105 7.79 -7.15 -13.20
CA LEU A 105 8.17 -5.87 -12.60
C LEU A 105 6.99 -4.91 -12.63
N TYR A 106 6.78 -4.18 -11.55
CA TYR A 106 5.82 -3.09 -11.47
C TYR A 106 6.36 -2.03 -10.50
N TYR A 107 5.70 -0.88 -10.44
CA TYR A 107 6.08 0.19 -9.54
C TYR A 107 4.97 0.52 -8.57
N THR A 108 5.35 1.03 -7.41
CA THR A 108 4.47 1.53 -6.36
C THR A 108 4.93 2.91 -5.94
N VAL A 109 4.14 3.60 -5.14
CA VAL A 109 4.47 4.90 -4.57
C VAL A 109 4.60 4.79 -3.06
N ILE A 110 5.50 5.55 -2.44
CA ILE A 110 5.63 5.70 -0.98
C ILE A 110 5.91 7.16 -0.63
N ASN A 111 5.68 7.55 0.62
CA ASN A 111 6.09 8.86 1.12
C ASN A 111 7.62 9.00 1.11
N ALA A 112 8.15 10.06 0.49
CA ALA A 112 9.60 10.18 0.31
C ALA A 112 10.33 10.54 1.61
N GLU A 113 9.77 11.47 2.39
CA GLU A 113 10.38 11.96 3.64
C GLU A 113 10.35 10.87 4.73
N LYS A 114 9.19 10.25 4.96
CA LYS A 114 9.03 9.18 5.95
C LYS A 114 9.91 7.95 5.64
N ASN A 115 10.28 7.76 4.37
CA ASN A 115 11.12 6.65 3.92
C ASN A 115 12.56 7.03 3.53
N GLU A 116 13.06 8.21 3.90
CA GLU A 116 14.38 8.72 3.50
C GLU A 116 15.52 7.70 3.69
N LYS A 117 15.51 6.99 4.83
CA LYS A 117 16.51 5.95 5.12
C LYS A 117 16.40 4.74 4.17
N LEU A 118 15.18 4.31 3.84
CA LEU A 118 14.95 3.20 2.92
C LEU A 118 15.38 3.58 1.49
N LEU A 119 15.07 4.81 1.06
CA LEU A 119 15.39 5.33 -0.27
C LEU A 119 16.89 5.37 -0.57
N GLN A 120 17.77 5.36 0.44
CA GLN A 120 19.22 5.26 0.25
C GLN A 120 19.64 3.91 -0.33
N ASP A 121 18.86 2.85 -0.08
CA ASP A 121 19.22 1.47 -0.42
C ASP A 121 18.43 0.89 -1.60
N ILE A 122 17.41 1.62 -2.10
CA ILE A 122 16.53 1.15 -3.17
C ILE A 122 16.51 2.09 -4.39
N PRO A 123 16.32 1.55 -5.61
CA PRO A 123 16.07 2.36 -6.79
C PRO A 123 14.73 3.09 -6.65
N HIS A 124 14.72 4.39 -6.96
CA HIS A 124 13.54 5.23 -6.79
C HIS A 124 13.57 6.49 -7.65
N GLN A 125 12.39 7.04 -7.94
CA GLN A 125 12.26 8.37 -8.52
C GLN A 125 11.40 9.25 -7.62
N ARG A 126 11.95 10.37 -7.16
CA ARG A 126 11.17 11.36 -6.41
C ARG A 126 10.18 12.09 -7.32
N ARG A 127 9.01 12.36 -6.77
CA ARG A 127 7.91 13.11 -7.37
C ARG A 127 7.27 13.92 -6.26
N GLU A 128 7.59 15.21 -6.22
CA GLU A 128 7.19 16.09 -5.12
C GLU A 128 7.59 15.49 -3.74
N ASP A 129 6.63 15.28 -2.84
CA ASP A 129 6.84 14.66 -1.52
C ASP A 129 6.75 13.12 -1.52
N LEU A 130 6.50 12.51 -2.68
CA LEU A 130 6.40 11.06 -2.86
C LEU A 130 7.59 10.48 -3.66
N ALA A 131 7.72 9.16 -3.62
CA ALA A 131 8.73 8.43 -4.37
C ALA A 131 8.13 7.20 -5.05
N ILE A 132 8.38 7.06 -6.36
CA ILE A 132 8.13 5.83 -7.10
C ILE A 132 9.23 4.84 -6.76
N VAL A 133 8.85 3.62 -6.38
CA VAL A 133 9.75 2.50 -6.06
C VAL A 133 9.33 1.24 -6.81
N TYR A 134 10.22 0.26 -6.93
CA TYR A 134 10.04 -0.87 -7.84
C TYR A 134 9.91 -2.20 -7.11
N ARG A 135 8.96 -3.02 -7.56
CA ARG A 135 8.68 -4.34 -6.99
C ARG A 135 8.60 -5.38 -8.10
N VAL A 136 8.77 -6.64 -7.73
CA VAL A 136 8.54 -7.79 -8.61
C VAL A 136 7.62 -8.79 -7.93
N ASN A 137 6.64 -9.30 -8.67
CA ASN A 137 5.81 -10.41 -8.22
C ASN A 137 6.58 -11.74 -8.37
N VAL A 138 6.68 -12.50 -7.29
CA VAL A 138 7.36 -13.81 -7.24
C VAL A 138 6.40 -14.97 -7.00
N SER A 139 5.16 -14.68 -6.61
CA SER A 139 4.08 -15.65 -6.58
C SER A 139 2.75 -14.95 -6.74
N ILE A 140 1.91 -15.45 -7.64
CA ILE A 140 0.52 -15.00 -7.77
C ILE A 140 -0.35 -16.22 -7.42
N SER A 141 -1.12 -16.12 -6.35
CA SER A 141 -2.13 -17.12 -5.99
C SER A 141 -3.49 -16.43 -5.84
N GLU A 142 -4.58 -17.21 -5.85
CA GLU A 142 -5.93 -16.68 -5.56
C GLU A 142 -6.02 -16.03 -4.17
N GLU A 143 -5.09 -16.36 -3.25
CA GLU A 143 -5.09 -15.91 -1.85
C GLU A 143 -4.08 -14.79 -1.56
N GLY A 144 -3.35 -14.32 -2.56
CA GLY A 144 -2.41 -13.21 -2.41
C GLY A 144 -1.26 -13.23 -3.41
N THR A 145 -0.64 -12.06 -3.60
CA THR A 145 0.55 -11.88 -4.43
C THR A 145 1.77 -11.65 -3.54
N GLY A 146 2.73 -12.55 -3.60
CA GLY A 146 4.04 -12.37 -2.98
C GLY A 146 4.88 -11.47 -3.86
N SER A 147 5.39 -10.36 -3.31
CA SER A 147 6.24 -9.44 -4.04
C SER A 147 7.50 -9.06 -3.28
N ILE A 148 8.58 -8.80 -4.03
CA ILE A 148 9.87 -8.39 -3.52
C ILE A 148 10.09 -6.92 -3.87
N LEU A 149 10.38 -6.08 -2.87
CA LEU A 149 10.88 -4.73 -3.10
C LEU A 149 12.31 -4.81 -3.64
N LEU A 150 12.57 -4.14 -4.76
CA LEU A 150 13.91 -4.12 -5.33
C LEU A 150 14.83 -3.21 -4.50
N ASN A 151 16.06 -3.68 -4.30
CA ASN A 151 17.14 -2.87 -3.72
C ASN A 151 18.28 -2.72 -4.73
N ASN A 152 19.23 -1.85 -4.41
CA ASN A 152 20.38 -1.57 -5.28
C ASN A 152 21.28 -2.80 -5.50
N THR A 153 21.24 -3.80 -4.62
CA THR A 153 21.96 -5.07 -4.80
C THR A 153 21.28 -5.98 -5.82
N HIS A 154 19.94 -5.99 -5.89
CA HIS A 154 19.20 -6.72 -6.92
C HIS A 154 19.52 -6.19 -8.32
N LEU A 155 19.56 -4.86 -8.50
CA LEU A 155 19.94 -4.26 -9.79
C LEU A 155 21.36 -4.63 -10.20
N LYS A 156 22.32 -4.58 -9.25
CA LYS A 156 23.71 -5.02 -9.50
C LYS A 156 23.78 -6.50 -9.88
N LEU A 157 23.02 -7.36 -9.20
CA LEU A 157 22.95 -8.79 -9.52
C LEU A 157 22.39 -9.03 -10.93
N TRP A 158 21.38 -8.26 -11.32
CA TRP A 158 20.72 -8.34 -12.61
C TRP A 158 21.50 -7.68 -13.75
N GLY A 159 22.45 -6.81 -13.43
CA GLY A 159 23.22 -6.06 -14.42
C GLY A 159 22.40 -4.99 -15.16
N VAL A 160 21.31 -4.51 -14.55
CA VAL A 160 20.41 -3.50 -15.10
C VAL A 160 20.46 -2.21 -14.27
N ASP A 161 20.10 -1.09 -14.89
CA ASP A 161 19.98 0.18 -14.19
C ASP A 161 18.52 0.51 -13.83
N GLN A 162 18.34 1.59 -13.07
CA GLN A 162 17.02 2.03 -12.62
C GLN A 162 16.10 2.44 -13.77
N ASN A 163 16.64 3.02 -14.85
CA ASN A 163 15.82 3.47 -15.98
C ASN A 163 15.24 2.26 -16.73
N GLU A 164 16.05 1.22 -16.92
CA GLU A 164 15.60 -0.04 -17.51
C GLU A 164 14.51 -0.71 -16.67
N VAL A 165 14.68 -0.76 -15.34
CA VAL A 165 13.66 -1.28 -14.42
C VAL A 165 12.39 -0.43 -14.49
N HIS A 166 12.50 0.90 -14.52
CA HIS A 166 11.35 1.79 -14.60
C HIS A 166 10.57 1.61 -15.90
N SER A 167 11.25 1.65 -17.04
CA SER A 167 10.60 1.47 -18.35
C SER A 167 9.90 0.12 -18.44
N GLN A 168 10.50 -0.95 -17.92
CA GLN A 168 9.87 -2.26 -17.89
C GLN A 168 8.65 -2.29 -16.95
N ALA A 169 8.75 -1.67 -15.76
CA ALA A 169 7.64 -1.59 -14.81
C ALA A 169 6.43 -0.83 -15.38
N VAL A 170 6.67 0.27 -16.10
CA VAL A 170 5.61 1.04 -16.80
C VAL A 170 4.91 0.18 -17.86
N LEU A 171 5.66 -0.57 -18.67
CA LEU A 171 5.11 -1.46 -19.71
C LEU A 171 4.29 -2.64 -19.14
N ASN A 172 4.55 -3.01 -17.89
CA ASN A 172 3.93 -4.15 -17.24
C ASN A 172 2.73 -3.76 -16.38
N MET A 173 2.73 -2.56 -15.78
CA MET A 173 1.70 -2.06 -14.88
C MET A 173 0.27 -2.35 -15.36
N PRO A 174 -0.15 -1.92 -16.57
CA PRO A 174 -1.52 -2.17 -17.07
C PRO A 174 -1.83 -3.64 -17.36
N LYS A 175 -0.84 -4.54 -17.39
CA LYS A 175 -1.02 -5.99 -17.59
C LYS A 175 -1.11 -6.73 -16.27
N ILE A 176 -0.32 -6.33 -15.27
CA ILE A 176 -0.22 -7.00 -13.97
C ILE A 176 -1.30 -6.50 -13.02
N LEU A 177 -1.53 -5.18 -12.98
CA LEU A 177 -2.45 -4.51 -12.07
C LEU A 177 -3.30 -3.49 -12.84
N PRO A 178 -4.17 -3.91 -13.79
CA PRO A 178 -4.97 -2.97 -14.57
C PRO A 178 -5.71 -1.95 -13.69
N TYR A 179 -5.61 -0.67 -14.03
CA TYR A 179 -6.24 0.38 -13.23
C TYR A 179 -7.76 0.27 -13.24
N THR A 180 -8.38 0.74 -12.14
CA THR A 180 -9.81 0.99 -12.05
C THR A 180 -10.04 2.46 -11.75
N PHE A 181 -11.08 3.04 -12.36
CA PHE A 181 -11.47 4.43 -12.11
C PHE A 181 -13.00 4.53 -12.02
N GLU A 182 -13.49 4.48 -10.79
CA GLU A 182 -14.88 4.21 -10.44
C GLU A 182 -15.46 5.33 -9.57
N ASN A 183 -16.77 5.58 -9.68
CA ASN A 183 -17.42 6.54 -8.80
C ASN A 183 -17.56 5.92 -7.40
N MET A 184 -17.29 6.70 -6.36
CA MET A 184 -17.37 6.20 -4.99
C MET A 184 -18.79 5.75 -4.62
N ASN A 185 -19.82 6.41 -5.13
CA ASN A 185 -21.21 6.01 -4.87
C ASN A 185 -21.52 4.65 -5.49
N ASP A 186 -20.96 4.34 -6.67
CA ASP A 186 -21.13 3.04 -7.31
C ASP A 186 -20.52 1.92 -6.45
N ILE A 187 -19.31 2.15 -5.92
CA ILE A 187 -18.62 1.21 -5.03
C ILE A 187 -19.43 0.97 -3.77
N ILE A 188 -19.96 2.04 -3.14
CA ILE A 188 -20.73 1.91 -1.89
C ILE A 188 -22.05 1.19 -2.15
N ALA A 189 -22.77 1.52 -3.23
CA ALA A 189 -24.01 0.85 -3.59
C ALA A 189 -23.80 -0.65 -3.83
N GLU A 190 -22.72 -1.04 -4.52
CA GLU A 190 -22.33 -2.43 -4.71
C GLU A 190 -22.07 -3.13 -3.35
N MET A 191 -21.31 -2.49 -2.45
CA MET A 191 -21.02 -3.03 -1.12
C MET A 191 -22.28 -3.19 -0.25
N MET A 192 -23.27 -2.30 -0.41
CA MET A 192 -24.54 -2.37 0.30
C MET A 192 -25.56 -3.31 -0.35
N GLY A 193 -25.31 -3.78 -1.58
CA GLY A 193 -26.28 -4.52 -2.37
C GLY A 193 -27.54 -3.72 -2.68
N ALA A 194 -27.42 -2.39 -2.78
CA ALA A 194 -28.52 -1.45 -3.01
C ALA A 194 -28.61 -1.06 -4.49
N ASP A 195 -29.82 -0.69 -4.95
CA ASP A 195 -30.00 -0.12 -6.28
C ASP A 195 -29.42 1.30 -6.32
N LEU A 196 -28.58 1.58 -7.32
CA LEU A 196 -27.84 2.85 -7.48
C LEU A 196 -28.74 4.09 -7.41
N VAL A 197 -29.93 4.01 -8.00
CA VAL A 197 -30.88 5.13 -8.06
C VAL A 197 -31.35 5.54 -6.66
N GLU A 198 -31.61 4.59 -5.77
CA GLU A 198 -32.00 4.88 -4.39
C GLU A 198 -30.83 5.46 -3.59
N PHE A 199 -29.60 5.00 -3.88
CA PHE A 199 -28.40 5.49 -3.20
C PHE A 199 -28.00 6.91 -3.66
N GLU A 200 -28.08 7.21 -4.95
CA GLU A 200 -27.79 8.54 -5.51
C GLU A 200 -28.74 9.62 -4.94
N GLU A 201 -30.02 9.29 -4.77
CA GLU A 201 -30.99 10.17 -4.11
C GLU A 201 -30.63 10.47 -2.63
N MET A 202 -29.87 9.58 -1.99
CA MET A 202 -29.44 9.72 -0.59
C MET A 202 -28.05 10.36 -0.43
N ALA A 203 -27.10 10.08 -1.33
CA ALA A 203 -25.68 10.44 -1.20
C ALA A 203 -25.36 11.87 -1.68
N GLY A 204 -26.23 12.47 -2.50
CA GLY A 204 -26.03 13.82 -3.06
C GLY A 204 -25.03 13.85 -4.23
N GLU A 205 -24.85 15.04 -4.82
CA GLU A 205 -24.13 15.25 -6.09
C GLU A 205 -22.58 15.25 -5.98
N ASN A 206 -22.00 14.91 -4.83
CA ASN A 206 -20.54 14.97 -4.67
C ASN A 206 -19.85 13.85 -5.46
N MET A 207 -19.27 14.21 -6.62
CA MET A 207 -18.61 13.28 -7.54
C MET A 207 -17.19 12.96 -7.09
N MET A 208 -17.06 12.14 -6.04
CA MET A 208 -15.78 11.53 -5.67
C MET A 208 -15.51 10.30 -6.53
N TRP A 209 -14.31 10.21 -7.07
CA TRP A 209 -13.85 9.07 -7.85
C TRP A 209 -12.68 8.39 -7.16
N VAL A 210 -12.58 7.08 -7.33
CA VAL A 210 -11.51 6.26 -6.78
C VAL A 210 -10.65 5.76 -7.93
N LEU A 211 -9.36 6.09 -7.92
CA LEU A 211 -8.36 5.52 -8.81
C LEU A 211 -7.56 4.45 -8.06
N SER A 212 -7.68 3.20 -8.50
CA SER A 212 -6.99 2.05 -7.92
C SER A 212 -6.64 1.03 -9.01
N ASN A 213 -6.61 -0.26 -8.69
CA ASN A 213 -6.50 -1.37 -9.63
C ASN A 213 -7.45 -2.52 -9.29
N ASP A 214 -7.52 -3.51 -10.18
CA ASP A 214 -8.40 -4.68 -10.06
C ASP A 214 -8.14 -5.53 -8.80
N LYS A 215 -6.96 -5.39 -8.16
CA LYS A 215 -6.62 -6.03 -6.88
C LYS A 215 -6.86 -5.14 -5.67
N ARG A 216 -7.22 -3.86 -5.87
CA ARG A 216 -7.33 -2.83 -4.83
C ARG A 216 -6.06 -2.78 -3.94
N MET A 217 -4.90 -2.92 -4.58
CA MET A 217 -3.61 -3.01 -3.89
C MET A 217 -2.52 -2.22 -4.59
N GLN A 218 -1.92 -1.26 -3.90
CA GLN A 218 -0.81 -0.45 -4.43
C GLN A 218 -1.21 0.37 -5.69
N GLY A 219 -2.51 0.64 -5.87
CA GLY A 219 -3.08 1.29 -7.06
C GLY A 219 -2.88 2.80 -7.10
N ALA A 220 -2.56 3.45 -5.97
CA ALA A 220 -2.28 4.88 -5.93
C ALA A 220 -1.14 5.30 -6.86
N ALA A 221 -0.26 4.36 -7.22
CA ALA A 221 0.83 4.58 -8.16
C ALA A 221 0.36 5.07 -9.54
N TYR A 222 -0.89 4.79 -9.94
CA TYR A 222 -1.46 5.29 -11.19
C TYR A 222 -1.59 6.81 -11.25
N MET A 223 -1.51 7.53 -10.13
CA MET A 223 -1.47 9.00 -10.13
C MET A 223 -0.26 9.56 -10.91
N PHE A 224 0.80 8.76 -11.10
CA PHE A 224 2.00 9.13 -11.86
C PHE A 224 2.05 8.53 -13.27
N ASP A 225 0.97 7.87 -13.73
CA ASP A 225 0.84 7.41 -15.11
C ASP A 225 0.22 8.51 -15.98
N GLU A 226 1.00 9.08 -16.90
CA GLU A 226 0.57 10.22 -17.72
C GLU A 226 -0.62 9.89 -18.63
N GLU A 227 -0.68 8.66 -19.16
CA GLU A 227 -1.77 8.24 -20.06
C GLU A 227 -3.07 8.06 -19.27
N VAL A 228 -3.00 7.45 -18.09
CA VAL A 228 -4.16 7.28 -17.21
C VAL A 228 -4.69 8.63 -16.75
N MET A 229 -3.82 9.52 -16.28
CA MET A 229 -4.23 10.84 -15.80
C MET A 229 -4.83 11.71 -16.90
N SER A 230 -4.28 11.64 -18.12
CA SER A 230 -4.85 12.31 -19.29
C SER A 230 -6.24 11.76 -19.64
N SER A 231 -6.41 10.43 -19.64
CA SER A 231 -7.72 9.80 -19.89
C SER A 231 -8.79 10.17 -18.86
N ILE A 232 -8.38 10.34 -17.59
CA ILE A 232 -9.26 10.80 -16.51
C ILE A 232 -9.66 12.26 -16.74
N ALA A 233 -8.72 13.12 -17.14
CA ALA A 233 -9.02 14.52 -17.46
C ALA A 233 -10.03 14.64 -18.62
N GLU A 234 -9.89 13.80 -19.66
CA GLU A 234 -10.86 13.73 -20.76
C GLU A 234 -12.25 13.29 -20.27
N LYS A 235 -12.31 12.28 -19.39
CA LYS A 235 -13.57 11.77 -18.82
C LYS A 235 -14.26 12.80 -17.90
N LEU A 236 -13.49 13.51 -17.08
CA LEU A 236 -14.01 14.53 -16.16
C LEU A 236 -14.28 15.88 -16.87
N GLY A 237 -13.64 16.10 -18.01
CA GLY A 237 -13.78 17.31 -18.82
C GLY A 237 -13.01 18.51 -18.26
N GLY A 238 -11.85 18.29 -17.63
CA GLY A 238 -11.03 19.38 -17.09
C GLY A 238 -10.01 18.95 -16.05
N ASP A 239 -9.57 19.93 -15.26
CA ASP A 239 -8.62 19.79 -14.16
C ASP A 239 -9.28 19.06 -12.97
N PHE A 240 -8.46 18.45 -12.12
CA PHE A 240 -8.96 17.71 -10.97
C PHE A 240 -7.94 17.68 -9.83
N ILE A 241 -8.47 17.49 -8.63
CA ILE A 241 -7.73 17.36 -7.38
C ILE A 241 -7.53 15.87 -7.06
N VAL A 242 -6.34 15.52 -6.57
CA VAL A 242 -5.95 14.16 -6.18
C VAL A 242 -5.56 14.16 -4.71
N LEU A 243 -6.13 13.23 -3.96
CA LEU A 243 -5.91 13.03 -2.53
C LEU A 243 -5.22 11.68 -2.32
N PRO A 244 -3.88 11.65 -2.17
CA PRO A 244 -3.11 10.42 -1.99
C PRO A 244 -3.02 10.05 -0.51
N SER A 245 -4.14 9.67 0.10
CA SER A 245 -4.18 9.23 1.51
C SER A 245 -3.57 7.83 1.73
N SER A 246 -3.73 6.93 0.76
CA SER A 246 -3.46 5.49 0.90
C SER A 246 -2.50 4.98 -0.17
N LEU A 247 -1.69 3.95 0.14
CA LEU A 247 -0.91 3.24 -0.87
C LEU A 247 -1.80 2.57 -1.95
N HIS A 248 -3.03 2.23 -1.59
CA HIS A 248 -3.90 1.34 -2.35
C HIS A 248 -4.75 2.05 -3.39
N GLU A 249 -5.12 3.31 -3.13
CA GLU A 249 -5.94 4.13 -4.01
C GLU A 249 -5.69 5.62 -3.77
N VAL A 250 -6.05 6.44 -4.75
CA VAL A 250 -6.20 7.88 -4.57
C VAL A 250 -7.65 8.30 -4.81
N ILE A 251 -8.11 9.29 -4.05
CA ILE A 251 -9.40 9.93 -4.30
C ILE A 251 -9.21 11.08 -5.28
N ILE A 252 -10.08 11.16 -6.28
CA ILE A 252 -10.07 12.20 -7.31
C ILE A 252 -11.37 13.00 -7.22
N LEU A 253 -11.22 14.31 -7.14
CA LEU A 253 -12.31 15.27 -7.16
C LEU A 253 -12.19 16.12 -8.42
N LYS A 254 -13.24 16.19 -9.22
CA LYS A 254 -13.27 17.15 -10.34
C LYS A 254 -13.11 18.57 -9.80
N GLU A 255 -12.22 19.38 -10.39
CA GLU A 255 -12.00 20.73 -9.93
C GLU A 255 -13.16 21.63 -10.39
N GLU A 256 -13.79 22.30 -9.43
CA GLU A 256 -14.88 23.25 -9.64
C GLU A 256 -14.50 24.61 -9.06
N GLY A 257 -15.08 25.69 -9.59
CA GLY A 257 -14.60 27.06 -9.37
C GLY A 257 -14.64 27.62 -7.94
N ASN A 258 -15.12 26.87 -6.95
CA ASN A 258 -15.25 27.28 -5.54
C ASN A 258 -14.89 26.16 -4.55
N MET A 259 -13.92 25.31 -4.88
CA MET A 259 -13.51 24.22 -4.00
C MET A 259 -12.74 24.76 -2.78
N ASP A 260 -13.20 24.44 -1.57
CA ASP A 260 -12.51 24.79 -0.32
C ASP A 260 -11.37 23.79 -0.06
N LEU A 261 -10.21 24.09 -0.65
CA LEU A 261 -9.03 23.23 -0.57
C LEU A 261 -8.46 23.16 0.86
N GLU A 262 -8.66 24.18 1.70
CA GLU A 262 -8.24 24.15 3.10
C GLU A 262 -9.08 23.13 3.89
N HIS A 263 -10.40 23.14 3.68
CA HIS A 263 -11.29 22.15 4.28
C HIS A 263 -10.96 20.73 3.81
N ILE A 264 -10.73 20.54 2.50
CA ILE A 264 -10.35 19.24 1.94
C ILE A 264 -9.02 18.76 2.55
N HIS A 265 -8.05 19.65 2.71
CA HIS A 265 -6.77 19.29 3.33
C HIS A 265 -6.98 18.82 4.76
N GLY A 266 -7.81 19.53 5.53
CA GLY A 266 -8.22 19.12 6.87
C GLY A 266 -8.84 17.72 6.90
N MET A 267 -9.73 17.41 5.95
CA MET A 267 -10.35 16.08 5.83
C MET A 267 -9.30 14.99 5.52
N VAL A 268 -8.36 15.25 4.61
CA VAL A 268 -7.28 14.30 4.29
C VAL A 268 -6.44 13.99 5.52
N SER A 269 -6.03 15.03 6.26
CA SER A 269 -5.26 14.84 7.50
C SER A 269 -6.04 14.02 8.54
N GLU A 270 -7.33 14.31 8.75
CA GLU A 270 -8.17 13.55 9.70
C GLU A 270 -8.31 12.07 9.31
N VAL A 271 -8.51 11.79 8.02
CA VAL A 271 -8.61 10.42 7.51
C VAL A 271 -7.29 9.68 7.70
N ASN A 272 -6.17 10.31 7.36
CA ASN A 272 -4.85 9.71 7.51
C ASN A 272 -4.50 9.41 8.98
N GLU A 273 -4.91 10.25 9.93
CA GLU A 273 -4.64 10.05 11.35
C GLU A 273 -5.56 9.00 12.01
N SER A 274 -6.76 8.77 11.47
CA SER A 274 -7.80 8.00 12.18
C SER A 274 -8.29 6.74 11.46
N GLN A 275 -8.20 6.67 10.12
CA GLN A 275 -8.80 5.61 9.31
C GLN A 275 -7.79 4.81 8.48
N VAL A 276 -6.56 5.30 8.34
CA VAL A 276 -5.52 4.64 7.53
C VAL A 276 -4.40 4.16 8.44
N GLU A 277 -3.91 2.94 8.20
CA GLU A 277 -2.80 2.40 8.99
C GLU A 277 -1.53 3.25 8.77
N PRO A 278 -0.71 3.50 9.81
CA PRO A 278 0.45 4.38 9.70
C PRO A 278 1.45 4.00 8.60
N ASP A 279 1.61 2.71 8.31
CA ASP A 279 2.46 2.21 7.22
C ASP A 279 1.78 2.20 5.85
N GLU A 280 0.51 2.57 5.76
CA GLU A 280 -0.26 2.70 4.51
C GLU A 280 -0.51 4.16 4.10
N VAL A 281 -0.28 5.13 5.00
CA VAL A 281 -0.44 6.56 4.69
C VAL A 281 0.58 7.01 3.63
N LEU A 282 0.10 7.69 2.58
CA LEU A 282 0.95 8.27 1.54
C LEU A 282 1.30 9.73 1.81
N SER A 283 0.33 10.64 1.83
CA SER A 283 0.56 12.05 2.13
C SER A 283 -0.70 12.73 2.66
N ASP A 284 -0.49 13.75 3.49
CA ASP A 284 -1.53 14.71 3.89
C ASP A 284 -1.75 15.80 2.83
N ALA A 285 -0.83 15.89 1.86
CA ALA A 285 -0.85 16.92 0.84
C ALA A 285 -1.92 16.67 -0.23
N ILE A 286 -2.36 17.78 -0.84
CA ILE A 286 -3.28 17.77 -1.96
C ILE A 286 -2.50 18.03 -3.25
N TYR A 287 -2.85 17.29 -4.29
CA TYR A 287 -2.31 17.47 -5.63
C TYR A 287 -3.38 18.00 -6.58
N ARG A 288 -2.96 18.76 -7.58
CA ARG A 288 -3.80 19.18 -8.72
C ARG A 288 -3.20 18.66 -10.01
N TYR A 289 -4.06 18.06 -10.83
CA TYR A 289 -3.77 17.72 -12.21
C TYR A 289 -4.30 18.81 -13.14
N SER A 290 -3.42 19.42 -13.93
CA SER A 290 -3.84 20.33 -15.00
C SER A 290 -3.95 19.60 -16.32
N SER A 291 -5.16 19.57 -16.87
CA SER A 291 -5.48 19.01 -18.20
C SER A 291 -4.76 19.75 -19.33
N LYS A 292 -4.56 21.06 -19.17
CA LYS A 292 -3.87 21.91 -20.15
C LYS A 292 -2.38 21.59 -20.23
N ASP A 293 -1.73 21.43 -19.09
CA ASP A 293 -0.29 21.25 -19.00
C ASP A 293 0.12 19.77 -18.89
N ASN A 294 -0.86 18.86 -18.82
CA ASN A 294 -0.69 17.42 -18.62
C ASN A 294 0.24 17.10 -17.44
N LYS A 295 0.02 17.80 -16.32
CA LYS A 295 0.94 17.83 -15.18
C LYS A 295 0.21 17.72 -13.87
N LEU A 296 0.70 16.81 -13.03
CA LEU A 296 0.36 16.71 -11.61
C LEU A 296 1.36 17.53 -10.78
N SER A 297 0.86 18.33 -9.83
CA SER A 297 1.69 19.14 -8.92
C SER A 297 1.04 19.31 -7.56
N LEU A 298 1.84 19.53 -6.52
CA LEU A 298 1.34 19.90 -5.19
C LEU A 298 0.57 21.23 -5.21
N VAL A 299 -0.43 21.32 -4.35
CA VAL A 299 -1.11 22.58 -4.01
C VAL A 299 -0.37 23.20 -2.82
N GLU A 300 0.43 24.24 -3.08
CA GLU A 300 1.28 24.88 -2.06
C GLU A 300 0.58 25.99 -1.26
N GLU A 301 -0.45 26.62 -1.83
CA GLU A 301 -1.18 27.73 -1.20
C GLU A 301 -2.70 27.54 -1.38
N PHE A 302 -3.43 27.50 -0.27
CA PHE A 302 -4.88 27.59 -0.25
C PHE A 302 -5.24 29.08 -0.25
N GLU A 303 -5.55 29.66 -1.42
CA GLU A 303 -6.00 31.05 -1.46
C GLU A 303 -7.28 31.19 -0.63
N GLN A 304 -7.23 32.02 0.42
CA GLN A 304 -8.42 32.41 1.17
C GLN A 304 -9.39 33.07 0.20
N SER A 305 -10.53 32.44 -0.08
CA SER A 305 -11.64 33.12 -0.73
C SER A 305 -12.04 34.29 0.16
N GLN A 306 -11.63 35.50 -0.21
CA GLN A 306 -11.89 36.71 0.57
C GLN A 306 -13.40 36.84 0.79
N GLY A 307 -13.74 37.11 2.05
CA GLY A 307 -15.11 37.19 2.55
C GLY A 307 -16.00 38.06 1.67
N MET A 308 -17.25 37.62 1.56
CA MET A 308 -18.36 38.40 1.03
C MET A 308 -18.28 39.84 1.55
N ASP A 309 -18.00 40.76 0.64
CA ASP A 309 -18.25 42.19 0.80
C ASP A 309 -19.72 42.36 1.21
N MET A 310 -19.97 42.51 2.51
CA MET A 310 -21.21 43.09 3.00
C MET A 310 -21.19 44.57 2.62
N LYS A 311 -21.67 44.87 1.41
CA LYS A 311 -22.09 46.22 1.05
C LYS A 311 -23.41 46.52 1.76
N MET A 312 -23.27 47.33 2.81
CA MET A 312 -24.19 48.29 3.44
C MET A 312 -25.70 48.01 3.36
#